data_AF-A0A3D0X4T0-F1
#
_entry.id   AF-A0A3D0X4T0-F1
#
_cell.length_a   1.000
_cell.length_b   1.000
_cell.length_c   1.000
_cell.angle_alpha   90.00
_cell.angle_beta   90.00
_cell.angle_gamma   90.00
#
_symmetry.space_group_name_H-M   'P 1'
#
loop_
_entity.id
_entity.type
_entity.pdbx_description
1 polymer ?
#
loop_
_entity_poly.entity_id
_entity_poly.type
_entity_poly.pdbx_seq_one_letter_code
_entity_poly.pdbx_strand_id
1 'polypeptide(L)'
;MTKSKPMTAEEKIRQLSTWLAERLTDWEVVYANGSSDFTVTTGVKLNQIRSQILLLRRDIRLLCDANHLDYPTVAYEQVPPPVAETYVAKQYIGSHREILYDCVAEAGKPKQICLF
;
A
#
# COMPACT_ATOMS: atom_id res chain seq x y z
N MET A 1 31.83 -13.60 17.49
CA MET A 1 30.54 -12.87 17.56
C MET A 1 30.85 -11.38 17.50
N THR A 2 30.64 -10.74 16.35
CA THR A 2 30.75 -9.28 16.25
C THR A 2 29.54 -8.65 16.94
N LYS A 3 29.77 -7.88 18.01
CA LYS A 3 28.71 -7.06 18.63
C LYS A 3 28.22 -6.06 17.57
N SER A 4 26.94 -6.10 17.21
CA SER A 4 26.36 -5.00 16.43
C SER A 4 26.37 -3.73 17.27
N LYS A 5 26.83 -2.63 16.65
CA LYS A 5 26.79 -1.31 17.29
C LYS A 5 25.32 -0.90 17.46
N PRO A 6 24.90 -0.37 18.63
CA PRO A 6 23.53 0.11 18.79
C PRO A 6 23.28 1.28 17.84
N MET A 7 22.13 1.26 17.15
CA MET A 7 21.74 2.34 16.23
C MET A 7 21.47 3.64 16.99
N THR A 8 21.95 4.76 16.44
CA THR A 8 21.65 6.10 16.95
C THR A 8 20.20 6.50 16.68
N ALA A 9 19.74 7.59 17.30
CA ALA A 9 18.39 8.12 17.05
C ALA A 9 18.23 8.55 15.58
N GLU A 10 19.24 9.18 15.00
CA GLU A 10 19.28 9.62 13.59
C GLU A 10 19.21 8.43 12.65
N GLU A 11 19.94 7.35 12.94
CA GLU A 11 19.91 6.13 12.13
C GLU A 11 18.52 5.47 12.15
N LYS A 12 17.86 5.45 13.32
CA LYS A 12 16.50 4.95 13.47
C LYS A 12 15.49 5.84 12.75
N ILE A 13 15.57 7.16 12.90
CA ILE A 13 14.71 8.11 12.20
C ILE A 13 14.86 7.95 10.69
N ARG A 14 16.09 7.79 10.19
CA ARG A 14 16.35 7.53 8.77
C ARG A 14 15.71 6.23 8.30
N GLN A 15 15.85 5.14 9.06
CA GLN A 15 15.22 3.86 8.74
C GLN A 15 13.69 3.95 8.71
N LEU A 16 13.09 4.55 9.73
CA LEU A 16 11.64 4.77 9.78
C LEU A 16 11.16 5.67 8.65
N SER A 17 11.95 6.68 8.27
CA SER A 17 11.65 7.57 7.14
C SER A 17 11.64 6.82 5.82
N THR A 18 12.60 5.91 5.61
CA THR A 18 12.61 5.02 4.44
C THR A 18 11.37 4.15 4.40
N TRP A 19 11.03 3.49 5.51
CA TRP A 19 9.83 2.67 5.58
C TRP A 19 8.55 3.47 5.36
N LEU A 20 8.48 4.70 5.87
CA LEU A 20 7.33 5.57 5.66
C LEU A 20 7.14 5.89 4.17
N ALA A 21 8.22 6.26 3.48
CA ALA A 21 8.20 6.51 2.04
C ALA A 21 7.78 5.26 1.24
N GLU A 22 8.29 4.08 1.62
CA GLU A 22 7.90 2.80 1.02
C GLU A 22 6.42 2.51 1.23
N ARG A 23 5.88 2.69 2.44
CA ARG A 23 4.44 2.46 2.72
C ARG A 23 3.54 3.45 1.97
N LEU A 24 3.96 4.71 1.80
CA LEU A 24 3.24 5.69 0.99
C LEU A 24 3.19 5.24 -0.47
N THR A 25 4.33 4.84 -1.03
CA THR A 25 4.42 4.27 -2.38
C THR A 25 3.56 3.02 -2.54
N ASP A 26 3.65 2.07 -1.59
CA ASP A 26 2.86 0.85 -1.61
C ASP A 26 1.35 1.13 -1.59
N TRP A 27 0.92 2.14 -0.82
CA TRP A 27 -0.48 2.53 -0.79
C TRP A 27 -0.95 3.00 -2.17
N GLU A 28 -0.18 3.84 -2.85
CA GLU A 28 -0.50 4.33 -4.20
C GLU A 28 -0.56 3.20 -5.22
N VAL A 29 0.43 2.29 -5.19
CA VAL A 29 0.50 1.12 -6.07
C VAL A 29 -0.72 0.22 -5.87
N VAL A 30 -1.06 -0.12 -4.62
CA VAL A 30 -2.22 -0.95 -4.30
C VAL A 30 -3.53 -0.24 -4.65
N TYR A 31 -3.59 1.08 -4.47
CA TYR A 31 -4.78 1.86 -4.80
C TYR A 31 -5.07 1.83 -6.30
N ALA A 32 -4.03 1.97 -7.12
CA ALA A 32 -4.13 1.95 -8.59
C ALA A 32 -4.40 0.54 -9.14
N ASN A 33 -3.67 -0.46 -8.65
CA ASN A 33 -3.56 -1.78 -9.29
C ASN A 33 -4.37 -2.88 -8.60
N GLY A 34 -4.74 -2.65 -7.33
CA GLY A 34 -5.34 -3.66 -6.48
C GLY A 34 -4.29 -4.36 -5.62
N SER A 35 -4.76 -5.16 -4.68
CA SER A 35 -3.87 -6.03 -3.92
C SER A 35 -3.58 -7.33 -4.68
N SER A 36 -2.34 -7.78 -4.64
CA SER A 36 -1.95 -9.14 -5.05
C SER A 36 -2.27 -10.19 -3.98
N ASP A 37 -2.70 -9.76 -2.80
CA ASP A 37 -3.05 -10.64 -1.69
C ASP A 37 -4.50 -11.11 -1.85
N PHE A 38 -4.68 -12.38 -2.21
CA PHE A 38 -6.00 -12.97 -2.42
C PHE A 38 -6.75 -13.27 -1.11
N THR A 39 -6.12 -13.08 0.05
CA THR A 39 -6.76 -13.35 1.35
C THR A 39 -7.56 -12.17 1.88
N VAL A 40 -7.35 -10.97 1.33
CA VAL A 40 -7.99 -9.73 1.76
C VAL A 40 -8.44 -8.89 0.57
N THR A 41 -9.48 -8.09 0.75
CA THR A 41 -9.88 -7.13 -0.27
C THR A 41 -8.85 -6.01 -0.43
N THR A 42 -8.86 -5.34 -1.58
CA THR A 42 -7.97 -4.19 -1.82
C THR A 42 -8.23 -3.09 -0.78
N GLY A 43 -9.49 -2.82 -0.44
CA GLY A 43 -9.85 -1.87 0.62
C GLY A 43 -9.25 -2.20 1.99
N VAL A 44 -9.33 -3.47 2.41
CA VAL A 44 -8.70 -3.94 3.66
C VAL A 44 -7.19 -3.74 3.62
N LYS A 45 -6.53 -4.10 2.51
CA LYS A 45 -5.08 -3.91 2.36
C LYS A 45 -4.66 -2.44 2.45
N LEU A 46 -5.40 -1.55 1.81
CA LEU A 46 -5.12 -0.10 1.84
C LEU A 46 -5.22 0.45 3.25
N ASN A 47 -6.21 0.03 4.03
CA ASN A 47 -6.35 0.44 5.42
C ASN A 47 -5.25 -0.14 6.33
N GLN A 48 -4.78 -1.36 6.05
CA GLN A 48 -3.61 -1.93 6.73
C GLN A 48 -2.35 -1.10 6.48
N ILE A 49 -2.06 -0.77 5.22
CA ILE A 49 -0.90 0.07 4.85
C ILE A 49 -1.04 1.46 5.49
N ARG A 50 -2.22 2.07 5.44
CA ARG A 50 -2.51 3.35 6.11
C ARG A 50 -2.24 3.29 7.61
N SER A 51 -2.58 2.19 8.28
CA SER A 51 -2.32 2.01 9.71
C SER A 51 -0.81 1.96 9.99
N GLN A 52 -0.04 1.30 9.12
CA GLN A 52 1.44 1.29 9.20
C GLN A 52 2.02 2.70 9.00
N ILE A 53 1.52 3.48 8.04
CA ILE A 53 1.91 4.89 7.81
C ILE A 53 1.70 5.72 9.09
N LEU A 54 0.54 5.59 9.74
CA LEU A 54 0.23 6.31 10.98
C LEU A 54 1.17 5.93 12.13
N LEU A 55 1.46 4.64 12.29
CA LEU A 55 2.39 4.14 13.30
C LEU A 55 3.81 4.68 13.06
N LEU A 56 4.32 4.56 11.83
CA LEU A 56 5.65 5.07 11.47
C LEU A 56 5.76 6.59 11.71
N ARG A 57 4.77 7.39 11.32
CA ARG A 57 4.75 8.83 11.61
C ARG A 57 4.76 9.13 13.10
N ARG A 58 3.99 8.36 13.90
CA ARG A 58 4.00 8.49 15.36
C ARG A 58 5.37 8.19 15.94
N ASP A 59 6.01 7.10 15.50
CA ASP A 59 7.30 6.67 16.02
C ASP A 59 8.42 7.64 15.65
N ILE A 60 8.41 8.18 14.43
CA ILE A 60 9.31 9.26 13.99
C ILE A 60 9.13 10.47 14.91
N ARG A 61 7.89 10.92 15.12
CA ARG A 61 7.57 12.06 15.98
C ARG A 61 8.10 11.88 17.39
N LEU A 62 7.84 10.73 18.00
CA LEU A 62 8.31 10.42 19.36
C LEU A 62 9.84 10.43 19.45
N LEU A 63 10.53 9.90 18.43
CA LEU A 63 11.99 9.91 18.40
C LEU A 63 12.56 11.31 18.18
N CYS A 64 12.00 12.10 17.27
CA CYS A 64 12.41 13.49 17.04
C CYS A 64 12.23 14.33 18.31
N ASP A 65 11.05 14.26 18.94
CA ASP A 65 10.73 15.00 20.16
C ASP A 65 11.65 14.60 21.33
N ALA A 66 11.89 13.30 21.52
CA ALA A 66 12.72 12.79 22.60
C ALA A 66 14.22 13.11 22.45
N ASN A 67 14.70 13.38 21.23
CA ASN A 67 16.11 13.63 20.93
C ASN A 67 16.38 15.07 20.48
N HIS A 68 15.36 15.95 20.49
CA HIS A 68 15.45 17.32 19.98
C HIS A 68 15.97 17.41 18.54
N LEU A 69 15.52 16.48 17.69
CA LEU A 69 15.89 16.41 16.28
C LEU A 69 14.79 16.98 15.39
N ASP A 70 15.19 17.51 14.24
CA ASP A 70 14.25 17.97 13.23
C ASP A 70 13.44 16.80 12.65
N TYR A 71 12.22 17.12 12.24
CA TYR A 71 11.33 16.15 11.61
C TYR A 71 11.74 15.95 10.15
N PRO A 72 11.84 14.69 9.68
CA PRO A 72 12.19 14.41 8.30
C PRO A 72 11.08 14.86 7.33
N THR A 73 11.44 15.27 6.12
CA THR A 73 10.50 15.80 5.11
C THR A 73 9.31 14.88 4.85
N VAL A 74 9.55 13.56 4.77
CA VAL A 74 8.52 12.54 4.53
C VAL A 74 7.44 12.51 5.64
N ALA A 75 7.76 12.96 6.86
CA ALA A 75 6.78 13.05 7.94
C ALA A 75 5.74 14.17 7.72
N TYR A 76 5.96 15.06 6.75
CA TYR A 76 4.99 16.08 6.33
C TYR A 76 4.09 15.63 5.18
N GLU A 77 4.39 14.51 4.54
CA GLU A 77 3.55 13.96 3.47
C GLU A 77 2.14 13.64 4.00
N GLN A 78 1.15 13.75 3.11
CA GLN A 78 -0.24 13.54 3.50
C GLN A 78 -0.48 12.07 3.82
N VAL A 79 -1.18 11.79 4.93
CA VAL A 79 -1.65 10.43 5.18
C VAL A 79 -2.78 10.13 4.18
N PRO A 80 -2.74 8.98 3.49
CA PRO A 80 -3.83 8.60 2.61
C PRO A 80 -5.18 8.52 3.34
N PRO A 81 -6.30 8.81 2.66
CA PRO A 81 -7.62 8.71 3.26
C PRO A 81 -7.97 7.25 3.61
N PRO A 82 -8.88 7.03 4.57
CA PRO A 82 -9.46 5.70 4.78
C PRO A 82 -10.24 5.27 3.53
N VAL A 83 -10.23 3.97 3.25
CA VAL A 83 -10.88 3.38 2.06
C VAL A 83 -11.95 2.40 2.51
N ALA A 84 -13.07 2.29 1.80
CA ALA A 84 -14.10 1.31 2.10
C ALA A 84 -13.53 -0.12 1.95
N GLU A 85 -13.89 -1.04 2.85
CA GLU A 85 -13.41 -2.43 2.78
C GLU A 85 -13.85 -3.14 1.49
N THR A 86 -14.96 -2.72 0.89
CA THR A 86 -15.47 -3.21 -0.39
C THR A 86 -14.77 -2.60 -1.60
N TYR A 87 -13.76 -1.74 -1.41
CA TYR A 87 -13.03 -1.14 -2.52
C TYR A 87 -12.29 -2.20 -3.34
N VAL A 88 -12.44 -2.07 -4.65
CA VAL A 88 -11.73 -2.84 -5.67
C VAL A 88 -11.05 -1.82 -6.58
N ALA A 89 -9.75 -2.03 -6.86
CA ALA A 89 -9.02 -1.13 -7.74
C ALA A 89 -9.56 -1.20 -9.18
N LYS A 90 -9.59 -0.04 -9.85
CA LYS A 90 -10.13 0.06 -11.22
C LYS A 90 -9.38 -0.83 -12.21
N GLN A 91 -8.05 -0.90 -12.11
CA GLN A 91 -7.25 -1.72 -13.02
C GLN A 91 -7.43 -3.23 -12.76
N TYR A 92 -7.69 -3.63 -11.51
CA TYR A 92 -8.02 -5.01 -11.16
C TYR A 92 -9.33 -5.47 -11.82
N ILE A 93 -10.33 -4.59 -11.90
CA ILE A 93 -11.58 -4.85 -12.62
C ILE A 93 -11.31 -5.05 -14.12
N GLY A 94 -10.42 -4.25 -14.71
CA GLY A 94 -10.04 -4.36 -16.12
C GLY A 94 -9.42 -5.72 -16.48
N SER A 95 -8.47 -6.20 -15.67
CA SER A 95 -7.76 -7.46 -15.92
C SER A 95 -8.59 -8.71 -15.65
N HIS A 96 -9.51 -8.68 -14.68
CA HIS A 96 -10.37 -9.84 -14.38
C HIS A 96 -11.63 -9.89 -15.24
N ARG A 97 -12.01 -8.78 -15.88
CA ARG A 97 -13.10 -8.78 -16.86
C ARG A 97 -12.73 -9.63 -18.07
N GLU A 98 -11.48 -9.56 -18.54
CA GLU A 98 -10.98 -10.36 -19.67
C GLU A 98 -10.99 -11.87 -19.35
N ILE A 99 -10.58 -12.28 -18.15
CA ILE A 99 -10.60 -13.69 -17.72
C ILE A 99 -12.03 -14.25 -17.66
N LEU A 100 -13.01 -13.45 -17.19
CA LEU A 100 -14.42 -13.84 -17.18
C LEU A 100 -14.97 -14.04 -18.59
N TYR A 101 -14.53 -13.24 -19.58
CA TYR A 101 -14.93 -13.43 -20.97
C TYR A 101 -14.29 -14.69 -21.59
N ASP A 102 -13.04 -15.02 -21.26
CA ASP A 102 -12.38 -16.22 -21.77
C ASP A 102 -12.94 -17.53 -21.19
N CYS A 103 -13.21 -17.58 -19.88
CA CYS A 103 -13.81 -18.77 -19.26
C CYS A 103 -15.24 -19.06 -19.75
N VAL A 104 -16.03 -18.02 -20.04
CA VAL A 104 -17.38 -18.20 -20.62
C VAL A 104 -17.29 -18.59 -22.11
N ALA A 105 -16.25 -18.16 -22.83
CA ALA A 105 -16.05 -18.52 -24.22
C ALA A 105 -15.63 -20.00 -24.42
N GLU A 106 -14.99 -20.65 -23.45
CA GLU A 106 -14.59 -22.07 -23.57
C GLU A 106 -15.71 -23.07 -23.26
N ALA A 107 -16.68 -22.70 -22.41
CA ALA A 107 -17.75 -23.61 -21.96
C ALA A 107 -18.95 -23.74 -22.91
N GLY A 108 -18.97 -23.01 -24.04
CA GLY A 108 -20.03 -23.15 -25.03
C GLY A 108 -19.89 -22.17 -26.19
N LYS A 109 -19.43 -22.63 -27.35
CA LYS A 109 -19.55 -21.87 -28.61
C LYS A 109 -20.69 -22.48 -29.44
N PRO A 110 -21.52 -21.65 -30.10
CA PRO A 110 -21.04 -20.87 -31.22
C PRO A 110 -21.14 -19.36 -31.05
N LYS A 111 -20.16 -18.70 -31.68
CA LYS A 111 -20.06 -17.29 -32.00
C LYS A 111 -21.35 -16.76 -32.65
N GLN A 112 -21.82 -15.59 -32.19
CA GLN A 112 -22.56 -14.49 -32.84
C GLN A 112 -23.28 -13.72 -31.70
N ILE A 113 -23.36 -12.39 -31.58
CA ILE A 113 -23.30 -11.26 -32.52
C ILE A 113 -23.26 -9.94 -31.68
N CYS A 114 -22.49 -8.93 -32.13
CA CYS A 114 -22.72 -7.46 -32.04
C CYS A 114 -22.72 -6.72 -30.67
N LEU A 115 -22.31 -5.45 -30.50
CA LEU A 115 -21.93 -4.30 -31.36
C LEU A 115 -21.07 -3.34 -30.51
N PHE A 116 -19.96 -2.81 -31.06
CA PHE A 116 -19.61 -1.39 -31.24
C PHE A 116 -18.22 -1.29 -31.88
#